data_AF-A0A5D0RDY0-F1
#
_entry.id   AF-A0A5D0RDY0-F1
#
_cell.length_a   1.000
_cell.length_b   1.000
_cell.length_c   1.000
_cell.angle_alpha   90.00
_cell.angle_beta   90.00
_cell.angle_gamma   90.00
#
_symmetry.space_group_name_H-M   'P 1'
#
loop_
_entity.id
_entity.type
_entity.pdbx_description
1 polymer ?
#
loop_
_entity_poly.entity_id
_entity_poly.type
_entity_poly.pdbx_seq_one_letter_code
_entity_poly.pdbx_strand_id
1 'polypeptide(L)'
;MKCFTLKYQKSIFKKQACFLLLVVAFFNGLVSWSQINSTNPTFNALPQTDFYDYRGTNAVSTMLGTALINGDYANPEFGYYYGIGYKKSLIPHINVNLTFNKFNLIDKGVFKDGFISIDFNAEILAFPHERFSPFGFIGGGVHASNYFESAVGKAQAGLGIEYVIYESFIFRLFGEYNEVFEPELTDVTVQTENVVYWRIAGGFNFYFGGKKKKAKLLNATSTIIKTNPIPTDK
;
A
#
# COMPACT_ATOMS: atom_id res chain seq x y z
N MET A 1 35.35 -21.21 11.33
CA MET A 1 34.11 -20.94 10.55
C MET A 1 32.88 -20.49 11.36
N LYS A 2 32.77 -20.73 12.68
CA LYS A 2 31.59 -20.33 13.50
C LYS A 2 31.49 -18.82 13.85
N CYS A 3 32.54 -18.03 13.64
CA CYS A 3 32.59 -16.63 14.11
C CYS A 3 32.05 -15.63 13.06
N PHE A 4 32.03 -15.99 11.78
CA PHE A 4 31.56 -15.11 10.69
C PHE A 4 30.02 -15.07 10.58
N THR A 5 29.38 -16.22 10.81
CA THR A 5 27.90 -16.38 10.77
C THR A 5 27.19 -15.60 11.89
N LEU A 6 27.73 -15.56 13.11
CA LEU A 6 27.14 -14.82 14.24
C LEU A 6 27.14 -13.29 14.03
N LYS A 7 28.14 -12.76 13.32
CA LYS A 7 28.26 -11.32 13.05
C LYS A 7 27.29 -10.87 11.95
N TYR A 8 27.03 -11.76 10.98
CA TYR A 8 26.13 -11.53 9.85
C TYR A 8 24.66 -11.67 10.23
N GLN A 9 24.31 -12.67 11.06
CA GLN A 9 22.94 -12.86 11.57
C GLN A 9 22.47 -11.66 12.43
N LYS A 10 23.37 -11.09 13.25
CA LYS A 10 23.12 -9.83 13.96
C LYS A 10 22.89 -8.64 13.02
N SER A 11 23.49 -8.64 11.83
CA SER A 11 23.35 -7.54 10.85
C SER A 11 21.99 -7.55 10.16
N ILE A 12 21.43 -8.73 9.85
CA ILE A 12 20.10 -8.86 9.24
C ILE A 12 19.01 -8.48 10.26
N PHE A 13 19.10 -9.01 11.49
CA PHE A 13 18.18 -8.63 12.58
C PHE A 13 18.21 -7.11 12.86
N LYS A 14 19.40 -6.49 12.81
CA LYS A 14 19.56 -5.05 13.01
C LYS A 14 18.98 -4.24 11.83
N LYS A 15 19.05 -4.74 10.59
CA LYS A 15 18.43 -4.11 9.40
C LYS A 15 16.90 -4.22 9.42
N GLN A 16 16.36 -5.40 9.76
CA GLN A 16 14.92 -5.61 9.92
C GLN A 16 14.34 -4.77 11.06
N ALA A 17 15.02 -4.73 12.21
CA ALA A 17 14.63 -3.86 13.33
C ALA A 17 14.68 -2.37 12.96
N CYS A 18 15.68 -1.95 12.17
CA CYS A 18 15.78 -0.56 11.70
C CYS A 18 14.67 -0.20 10.71
N PHE A 19 14.30 -1.10 9.80
CA PHE A 19 13.19 -0.90 8.88
C PHE A 19 11.84 -0.86 9.62
N LEU A 20 11.63 -1.77 10.56
CA LEU A 20 10.43 -1.77 11.42
C LEU A 20 10.35 -0.48 12.25
N LEU A 21 11.47 -0.01 12.80
CA LEU A 21 11.54 1.28 13.51
C LEU A 21 11.25 2.47 12.59
N LEU A 22 11.67 2.43 11.33
CA LEU A 22 11.37 3.47 10.33
C LEU A 22 9.89 3.49 9.96
N VAL A 23 9.27 2.32 9.79
CA VAL A 23 7.83 2.19 9.53
C VAL A 23 7.02 2.67 10.75
N VAL A 24 7.43 2.27 11.96
CA VAL A 24 6.79 2.72 13.21
C VAL A 24 6.98 4.22 13.43
N ALA A 25 8.16 4.78 13.14
CA ALA A 25 8.42 6.22 13.23
C ALA A 25 7.60 7.01 12.20
N PHE A 26 7.48 6.49 10.97
CA PHE A 26 6.60 7.08 9.95
C PHE A 26 5.13 7.04 10.40
N PHE A 27 4.68 5.93 10.98
CA PHE A 27 3.32 5.79 11.52
C PHE A 27 3.05 6.76 12.68
N ASN A 28 3.96 6.87 13.65
CA ASN A 28 3.82 7.81 14.77
C ASN A 28 3.84 9.26 14.28
N GLY A 29 4.70 9.58 13.30
CA GLY A 29 4.69 10.88 12.64
C GLY A 29 3.34 11.18 11.98
N LEU A 30 2.74 10.24 11.25
CA LEU A 30 1.43 10.47 10.63
C LEU A 30 0.32 10.66 11.66
N VAL A 31 0.31 9.88 12.75
CA VAL A 31 -0.74 9.93 13.79
C VAL A 31 -0.65 11.23 14.61
N SER A 32 0.55 11.66 15.01
CA SER A 32 0.71 12.91 15.77
C SER A 32 0.31 14.16 14.98
N TRP A 33 0.53 14.17 13.66
CA TRP A 33 0.15 15.30 12.81
C TRP A 33 -1.35 15.32 12.46
N SER A 34 -2.03 14.16 12.45
CA SER A 34 -3.50 14.13 12.29
C SER A 34 -4.23 14.74 13.50
N GLN A 35 -3.64 14.67 14.71
CA GLN A 35 -4.22 15.26 15.92
C GLN A 35 -4.10 16.79 15.97
N ILE A 36 -3.02 17.38 15.42
CA ILE A 36 -2.78 18.83 15.47
C ILE A 36 -3.85 19.62 14.68
N ASN A 37 -4.41 19.05 13.61
CA ASN A 37 -5.42 19.71 12.78
C ASN A 37 -6.86 19.60 13.30
N SER A 38 -7.08 18.98 14.47
CA SER A 38 -8.43 18.71 14.99
C SER A 38 -8.77 19.52 16.25
N THR A 39 -8.31 20.76 16.37
CA THR A 39 -8.70 21.65 17.47
C THR A 39 -9.63 22.77 17.01
N ASN A 40 -10.75 22.89 17.75
CA ASN A 40 -11.87 23.85 17.69
C ASN A 40 -13.06 23.50 16.77
N PRO A 41 -14.05 22.73 17.25
CA PRO A 41 -15.34 22.63 16.58
C PRO A 41 -16.22 23.81 17.02
N THR A 42 -16.10 24.94 16.34
CA THR A 42 -17.09 26.03 16.45
C THR A 42 -17.41 26.61 15.08
N PHE A 43 -18.70 26.55 14.74
CA PHE A 43 -19.41 27.05 13.55
C PHE A 43 -19.31 26.21 12.25
N ASN A 44 -20.40 25.49 11.93
CA ASN A 44 -20.78 24.88 10.64
C ASN A 44 -19.70 24.86 9.53
N ALA A 45 -18.60 24.15 9.77
CA ALA A 45 -17.59 23.95 8.74
C ALA A 45 -18.16 23.01 7.67
N LEU A 46 -18.12 23.44 6.41
CA LEU A 46 -18.49 22.59 5.29
C LEU A 46 -17.65 21.29 5.36
N PRO A 47 -18.23 20.12 5.07
CA PRO A 47 -17.46 18.88 5.05
C PRO A 47 -16.32 19.02 4.03
N GLN A 48 -15.09 18.65 4.41
CA GLN A 48 -13.98 18.55 3.47
C GLN A 48 -14.33 17.51 2.41
N THR A 49 -14.73 17.98 1.22
CA THR A 49 -15.15 17.13 0.11
C THR A 49 -14.10 17.04 -1.00
N ASP A 50 -12.98 17.74 -0.85
CA ASP A 50 -11.88 17.80 -1.84
C ASP A 50 -11.30 16.41 -2.14
N PHE A 51 -11.34 15.51 -1.15
CA PHE A 51 -10.99 14.10 -1.36
C PHE A 51 -11.83 13.48 -2.48
N TYR A 52 -13.12 13.78 -2.55
CA TYR A 52 -14.03 13.22 -3.55
C TYR A 52 -13.96 13.91 -4.92
N ASP A 53 -13.23 15.02 -5.02
CA ASP A 53 -12.92 15.69 -6.28
C ASP A 53 -11.68 15.08 -6.93
N TYR A 54 -10.65 14.80 -6.14
CA TYR A 54 -9.42 14.17 -6.65
C TYR A 54 -9.50 12.64 -6.67
N ARG A 55 -10.10 12.04 -5.65
CA ARG A 55 -10.18 10.59 -5.40
C ARG A 55 -11.64 10.13 -5.35
N GLY A 56 -11.82 8.82 -5.41
CA GLY A 56 -13.11 8.16 -5.38
C GLY A 56 -13.25 7.21 -4.20
N THR A 57 -14.42 6.60 -4.07
CA THR A 57 -14.67 5.55 -3.08
C THR A 57 -14.10 4.20 -3.49
N ASN A 58 -13.96 3.98 -4.79
CA ASN A 58 -13.38 2.78 -5.36
C ASN A 58 -12.36 3.18 -6.42
N ALA A 59 -11.35 2.35 -6.64
CA ALA A 59 -10.38 2.54 -7.70
C ALA A 59 -9.92 1.21 -8.29
N VAL A 60 -9.61 1.23 -9.59
CA VAL A 60 -8.83 0.18 -10.24
C VAL A 60 -7.40 0.69 -10.36
N SER A 61 -6.45 -0.15 -9.98
CA SER A 61 -5.03 0.15 -9.96
C SER A 61 -4.30 -0.71 -10.98
N THR A 62 -3.39 -0.12 -11.74
CA THR A 62 -2.44 -0.84 -12.61
C THR A 62 -1.03 -0.53 -12.13
N MET A 63 -0.14 -1.53 -12.17
CA MET A 63 1.21 -1.44 -11.62
C MET A 63 2.20 -2.11 -12.56
N LEU A 64 3.34 -1.47 -12.79
CA LEU A 64 4.45 -1.98 -13.57
C LEU A 64 5.75 -1.60 -12.87
N GLY A 65 6.70 -2.51 -12.82
CA GLY A 65 7.97 -2.25 -12.17
C GLY A 65 8.91 -3.41 -12.22
N THR A 66 9.75 -3.49 -11.19
CA THR A 66 10.78 -4.50 -11.05
C THR A 66 10.70 -5.21 -9.71
N ALA A 67 11.07 -6.48 -9.69
CA ALA A 67 11.27 -7.27 -8.48
C ALA A 67 12.75 -7.64 -8.33
N LEU A 68 13.26 -7.62 -7.10
CA LEU A 68 14.64 -7.95 -6.75
C LEU A 68 14.65 -8.87 -5.54
N ILE A 69 15.28 -10.04 -5.66
CA ILE A 69 15.45 -10.98 -4.56
C ILE A 69 16.58 -10.54 -3.62
N ASN A 70 16.43 -10.74 -2.31
CA ASN A 70 17.42 -10.32 -1.32
C ASN A 70 18.64 -11.27 -1.29
N GLY A 71 19.81 -10.70 -1.02
CA GLY A 71 21.11 -11.12 -1.57
C GLY A 71 21.91 -12.24 -0.87
N ASP A 72 21.29 -13.39 -0.59
CA ASP A 72 22.05 -14.63 -0.38
C ASP A 72 22.19 -15.48 -1.68
N TYR A 73 21.57 -15.00 -2.77
CA TYR A 73 21.70 -15.54 -4.12
C TYR A 73 22.90 -14.94 -4.86
N ALA A 74 23.57 -15.74 -5.69
CA ALA A 74 24.90 -15.42 -6.22
C ALA A 74 24.91 -14.17 -7.13
N ASN A 75 23.83 -13.88 -7.86
CA ASN A 75 23.72 -12.74 -8.78
C ASN A 75 22.24 -12.33 -9.02
N PRO A 76 21.59 -11.63 -8.06
CA PRO A 76 20.20 -11.20 -8.22
C PRO A 76 20.06 -10.16 -9.34
N GLU A 77 19.14 -10.38 -10.26
CA GLU A 77 18.79 -9.44 -11.34
C GLU A 77 17.40 -8.84 -11.14
N PHE A 78 17.18 -7.67 -11.76
CA PHE A 78 15.86 -7.05 -11.82
C PHE A 78 14.94 -7.86 -12.73
N GLY A 79 13.96 -8.54 -12.12
CA GLY A 79 12.87 -9.18 -12.85
C GLY A 79 11.74 -8.19 -13.13
N TYR A 80 10.94 -8.48 -14.15
CA TYR A 80 9.75 -7.67 -14.45
C TYR A 80 8.64 -7.95 -13.44
N TYR A 81 7.89 -6.92 -13.07
CA TYR A 81 6.70 -6.99 -12.24
C TYR A 81 5.55 -6.26 -12.93
N TYR A 82 4.39 -6.91 -12.99
CA TYR A 82 3.13 -6.28 -13.37
C TYR A 82 2.02 -6.68 -12.39
N GLY A 83 1.08 -5.77 -12.18
CA GLY A 83 -0.01 -5.98 -11.23
C GLY A 83 -1.26 -5.21 -11.62
N ILE A 84 -2.40 -5.76 -11.23
CA ILE A 84 -3.70 -5.08 -11.28
C ILE A 84 -4.33 -5.18 -9.90
N GLY A 85 -5.12 -4.19 -9.52
CA GLY A 85 -5.72 -4.18 -8.20
C GLY A 85 -7.02 -3.43 -8.13
N TYR A 86 -7.75 -3.71 -7.07
CA TYR A 86 -8.93 -3.00 -6.67
C TYR A 86 -8.68 -2.34 -5.32
N LYS A 87 -8.93 -1.04 -5.24
CA LYS A 87 -8.83 -0.23 -4.04
C LYS A 87 -10.20 0.24 -3.62
N LYS A 88 -10.48 0.21 -2.31
CA LYS A 88 -11.68 0.77 -1.71
C LYS A 88 -11.32 1.71 -0.57
N SER A 89 -11.78 2.95 -0.67
CA SER A 89 -11.59 3.99 0.35
C SER A 89 -12.66 3.86 1.42
N LEU A 90 -12.28 3.48 2.63
CA LEU A 90 -13.20 3.38 3.77
C LEU A 90 -13.49 4.79 4.31
N ILE A 91 -12.42 5.51 4.62
CA ILE A 91 -12.38 6.92 4.99
C ILE A 91 -11.25 7.61 4.19
N PRO A 92 -11.23 8.95 4.06
CA PRO A 92 -10.22 9.64 3.25
C PRO A 92 -8.76 9.21 3.54
N HIS A 93 -8.44 8.92 4.80
CA HIS A 93 -7.11 8.49 5.21
C HIS A 93 -6.84 6.98 5.12
N ILE A 94 -7.86 6.12 5.03
CA ILE A 94 -7.69 4.66 5.12
C ILE A 94 -8.35 3.97 3.93
N ASN A 95 -7.53 3.21 3.21
CA ASN A 95 -7.94 2.40 2.08
C ASN A 95 -7.64 0.92 2.34
N VAL A 96 -8.41 0.05 1.69
CA VAL A 96 -8.10 -1.37 1.57
C VAL A 96 -7.89 -1.70 0.10
N ASN A 97 -6.87 -2.51 -0.18
CA ASN A 97 -6.45 -2.86 -1.52
C ASN A 97 -6.40 -4.38 -1.67
N LEU A 98 -6.94 -4.88 -2.76
CA LEU A 98 -6.76 -6.25 -3.21
C LEU A 98 -5.99 -6.21 -4.54
N THR A 99 -4.83 -6.84 -4.62
CA THR A 99 -3.99 -6.81 -5.82
C THR A 99 -3.66 -8.21 -6.31
N PHE A 100 -3.75 -8.41 -7.61
CA PHE A 100 -3.25 -9.57 -8.32
C PHE A 100 -1.95 -9.18 -9.03
N ASN A 101 -0.89 -9.93 -8.76
CA ASN A 101 0.46 -9.61 -9.16
C ASN A 101 1.07 -10.78 -9.91
N LYS A 102 1.84 -10.48 -10.95
CA LYS A 102 2.74 -11.44 -11.57
C LYS A 102 4.10 -10.81 -11.80
N PHE A 103 5.13 -11.54 -11.39
CA PHE A 103 6.50 -11.06 -11.44
C PHE A 103 7.44 -12.22 -11.69
N ASN A 104 8.62 -11.90 -12.21
CA ASN A 104 9.68 -12.87 -12.36
C ASN A 104 10.77 -12.55 -11.34
N LEU A 105 11.36 -13.60 -10.77
CA LEU A 105 12.60 -13.48 -9.99
C LEU A 105 13.70 -14.15 -10.81
N ILE A 106 14.83 -13.46 -10.96
CA ILE A 106 15.94 -13.89 -11.80
C ILE A 106 17.21 -13.92 -10.94
N ASP A 107 17.89 -15.07 -10.92
CA ASP A 107 19.25 -15.23 -10.41
C ASP A 107 20.12 -15.81 -11.53
N LYS A 108 21.23 -15.13 -11.90
CA LYS A 108 22.05 -15.56 -13.05
C LYS A 108 22.56 -16.98 -12.83
N GLY A 109 22.11 -17.90 -13.68
CA GLY A 109 22.62 -19.27 -13.77
C GLY A 109 21.95 -20.28 -12.84
N VAL A 110 20.93 -19.90 -12.06
CA VAL A 110 20.26 -20.81 -11.11
C VAL A 110 18.74 -20.85 -11.31
N PHE A 111 18.07 -19.71 -11.50
CA PHE A 111 16.61 -19.68 -11.44
C PHE A 111 15.99 -18.53 -12.24
N LYS A 112 14.94 -18.83 -13.03
CA LYS A 112 14.18 -17.85 -13.82
C LYS A 112 12.71 -18.26 -13.85
N ASP A 113 12.03 -18.10 -12.72
CA ASP A 113 10.63 -18.48 -12.61
C ASP A 113 9.71 -17.27 -12.49
N GLY A 114 8.53 -17.43 -13.08
CA GLY A 114 7.41 -16.53 -12.90
C GLY A 114 6.59 -16.95 -11.69
N PHE A 115 6.17 -15.95 -10.92
CA PHE A 115 5.33 -16.12 -9.75
C PHE A 115 4.06 -15.32 -9.89
N ILE A 116 3.02 -15.82 -9.23
CA ILE A 116 1.75 -15.11 -9.09
C ILE A 116 1.50 -14.89 -7.61
N SER A 117 1.05 -13.69 -7.25
CA SER A 117 0.62 -13.42 -5.88
C SER A 117 -0.71 -12.68 -5.84
N ILE A 118 -1.51 -13.01 -4.82
CA ILE A 118 -2.74 -12.30 -4.48
C ILE A 118 -2.52 -11.68 -3.12
N ASP A 119 -2.67 -10.35 -3.04
CA ASP A 119 -2.30 -9.60 -1.86
C ASP A 119 -3.47 -8.76 -1.37
N PHE A 120 -3.64 -8.73 -0.06
CA PHE A 120 -4.61 -7.88 0.63
C PHE A 120 -3.87 -6.91 1.56
N ASN A 121 -4.02 -5.61 1.30
CA ASN A 121 -3.27 -4.55 1.97
C ASN A 121 -4.20 -3.51 2.59
N ALA A 122 -3.88 -3.09 3.81
CA ALA A 122 -4.41 -1.88 4.42
C ALA A 122 -3.44 -0.73 4.15
N GLU A 123 -3.96 0.41 3.73
CA GLU A 123 -3.18 1.57 3.29
C GLU A 123 -3.63 2.83 4.03
N ILE A 124 -2.66 3.65 4.41
CA ILE A 124 -2.88 4.96 5.03
C ILE A 124 -2.33 6.06 4.11
N LEU A 125 -3.18 7.05 3.82
CA LEU A 125 -2.84 8.28 3.10
C LEU A 125 -2.55 9.41 4.10
N ALA A 126 -1.38 10.02 3.97
CA ALA A 126 -0.98 11.15 4.81
C ALA A 126 -1.80 12.41 4.50
N PHE A 127 -1.89 12.77 3.21
CA PHE A 127 -2.54 14.01 2.76
C PHE A 127 -3.65 13.69 1.76
N PRO A 128 -4.84 13.28 2.21
CA PRO A 128 -5.89 12.79 1.30
C PRO A 128 -6.59 13.90 0.51
N HIS A 129 -6.56 15.14 1.01
CA HIS A 129 -7.17 16.31 0.37
C HIS A 129 -6.20 17.03 -0.57
N GLU A 130 -4.92 16.66 -0.57
CA GLU A 130 -3.91 17.26 -1.42
C GLU A 130 -3.69 16.46 -2.70
N ARG A 131 -3.17 17.15 -3.74
CA ARG A 131 -2.80 16.51 -5.01
C ARG A 131 -1.61 15.57 -4.86
N PHE A 132 -0.67 15.89 -3.98
CA PHE A 132 0.47 15.04 -3.64
C PHE A 132 0.23 14.41 -2.27
N SER A 133 0.37 13.08 -2.18
CA SER A 133 0.12 12.36 -0.94
C SER A 133 1.08 11.19 -0.77
N PRO A 134 1.96 11.25 0.23
CA PRO A 134 2.66 10.06 0.72
C PRO A 134 1.64 9.06 1.28
N PHE A 135 1.92 7.77 1.07
CA PHE A 135 1.14 6.69 1.65
C PHE A 135 2.04 5.57 2.16
N GLY A 136 1.54 4.85 3.15
CA GLY A 136 2.13 3.60 3.61
C GLY A 136 1.11 2.49 3.61
N PHE A 137 1.55 1.26 3.43
CA PHE A 137 0.68 0.10 3.49
C PHE A 137 1.35 -1.09 4.15
N ILE A 138 0.51 -1.94 4.73
CA ILE A 138 0.88 -3.22 5.31
C ILE A 138 -0.21 -4.23 4.97
N GLY A 139 0.17 -5.48 4.78
CA GLY A 139 -0.77 -6.51 4.46
C GLY A 139 -0.15 -7.88 4.40
N GLY A 140 -0.94 -8.81 3.89
CA GLY A 140 -0.53 -10.18 3.66
C GLY A 140 -1.16 -10.70 2.39
N GLY A 141 -0.61 -11.79 1.89
CA GLY A 141 -1.08 -12.39 0.66
C GLY A 141 -0.77 -13.87 0.61
N VAL A 142 -1.12 -14.44 -0.52
CA VAL A 142 -0.71 -15.78 -0.91
C VAL A 142 0.23 -15.68 -2.09
N HIS A 143 1.32 -16.43 -2.01
CA HIS A 143 2.32 -16.58 -3.05
C HIS A 143 2.19 -17.97 -3.66
N ALA A 144 2.11 -18.05 -4.98
CA ALA A 144 2.02 -19.32 -5.70
C ALA A 144 3.09 -19.36 -6.80
N SER A 145 3.79 -20.50 -6.90
CA SER A 145 4.63 -20.81 -8.05
C SER A 145 3.78 -21.05 -9.30
N ASN A 146 4.39 -20.89 -10.49
CA ASN A 146 3.80 -21.44 -11.70
C ASN A 146 3.47 -22.92 -11.44
N TYR A 147 2.25 -23.35 -11.80
CA TYR A 147 1.67 -24.69 -11.57
C TYR A 147 0.93 -24.95 -10.23
N PHE A 148 0.80 -23.96 -9.33
CA PHE A 148 -0.06 -24.08 -8.13
C PHE A 148 0.27 -25.28 -7.21
N GLU A 149 1.51 -25.81 -7.23
CA GLU A 149 1.88 -26.96 -6.39
C GLU A 149 1.91 -26.63 -4.89
N SER A 150 2.11 -25.37 -4.52
CA SER A 150 2.01 -24.90 -3.13
C SER A 150 1.58 -23.42 -3.06
N ALA A 151 0.61 -23.13 -2.20
CA ALA A 151 0.18 -21.78 -1.87
C ALA A 151 0.76 -21.44 -0.50
N VAL A 152 1.65 -20.46 -0.47
CA VAL A 152 2.41 -20.09 0.72
C VAL A 152 1.97 -18.71 1.19
N GLY A 153 1.80 -18.54 2.50
CA GLY A 153 1.46 -17.25 3.09
C GLY A 153 2.60 -16.26 2.95
N LYS A 154 2.28 -14.98 2.74
CA LYS A 154 3.27 -13.91 2.74
C LYS A 154 2.80 -12.70 3.53
N ALA A 155 3.75 -11.98 4.12
CA ALA A 155 3.55 -10.65 4.68
C ALA A 155 4.23 -9.61 3.79
N GLN A 156 3.64 -8.42 3.71
CA GLN A 156 4.20 -7.32 2.95
C GLN A 156 3.97 -5.98 3.62
N ALA A 157 4.93 -5.08 3.45
CA ALA A 157 4.86 -3.71 3.89
C ALA A 157 5.54 -2.81 2.87
N GLY A 158 5.00 -1.61 2.65
CA GLY A 158 5.54 -0.70 1.66
C GLY A 158 5.21 0.75 1.92
N LEU A 159 5.97 1.61 1.27
CA LEU A 159 5.83 3.05 1.32
C LEU A 159 5.86 3.61 -0.11
N GLY A 160 5.13 4.68 -0.34
CA GLY A 160 5.04 5.27 -1.66
C GLY A 160 4.46 6.67 -1.65
N ILE A 161 4.31 7.20 -2.86
CA ILE A 161 3.74 8.51 -3.13
C ILE A 161 2.68 8.41 -4.22
N GLU A 162 1.63 9.21 -4.08
CA GLU A 162 0.61 9.42 -5.09
C GLU A 162 0.59 10.88 -5.55
N TYR A 163 0.42 11.08 -6.85
CA TYR A 163 0.26 12.38 -7.48
C TYR A 163 -0.96 12.40 -8.38
N VAL A 164 -1.87 13.34 -8.13
CA VAL A 164 -3.08 13.56 -8.93
C VAL A 164 -2.71 14.25 -10.25
N ILE A 165 -2.80 13.52 -11.36
CA ILE A 165 -2.59 14.06 -12.71
C ILE A 165 -3.86 14.79 -13.17
N TYR A 166 -5.01 14.11 -13.05
CA TYR A 166 -6.32 14.61 -13.43
C TYR A 166 -7.37 14.13 -12.43
N GLU A 167 -8.57 14.71 -12.44
CA GLU A 167 -9.68 14.27 -11.61
C GLU A 167 -9.89 12.75 -11.75
N SER A 168 -9.84 12.03 -10.63
CA SER A 168 -9.95 10.56 -10.59
C SER A 168 -8.83 9.77 -11.30
N PHE A 169 -7.78 10.42 -11.82
CA PHE A 169 -6.63 9.76 -12.44
C PHE A 169 -5.33 10.13 -11.72
N ILE A 170 -4.78 9.15 -11.01
CA ILE A 170 -3.67 9.34 -10.08
C ILE A 170 -2.49 8.47 -10.48
N PHE A 171 -1.30 9.05 -10.53
CA PHE A 171 -0.06 8.30 -10.62
C PHE A 171 0.39 7.87 -9.22
N ARG A 172 0.97 6.67 -9.14
CA ARG A 172 1.45 6.06 -7.91
C ARG A 172 2.87 5.53 -8.15
N LEU A 173 3.76 5.75 -7.19
CA LEU A 173 5.09 5.13 -7.16
C LEU A 173 5.33 4.58 -5.75
N PHE A 174 5.80 3.33 -5.64
CA PHE A 174 6.02 2.69 -4.35
C PHE A 174 7.17 1.69 -4.35
N GLY A 175 7.72 1.48 -3.17
CA GLY A 175 8.62 0.40 -2.83
C GLY A 175 7.98 -0.51 -1.79
N GLU A 176 8.12 -1.82 -1.97
CA GLU A 176 7.50 -2.83 -1.15
C GLU A 176 8.50 -3.89 -0.72
N TYR A 177 8.47 -4.22 0.55
CA TYR A 177 9.17 -5.35 1.17
C TYR A 177 8.21 -6.52 1.30
N ASN A 178 8.59 -7.69 0.78
CA ASN A 178 7.82 -8.93 0.88
C ASN A 178 8.63 -9.99 1.61
N GLU A 179 7.96 -10.71 2.50
CA GLU A 179 8.49 -11.88 3.21
C GLU A 179 7.52 -13.05 3.03
N VAL A 180 8.03 -14.16 2.50
CA VAL A 180 7.25 -15.39 2.27
C VAL A 180 7.53 -16.37 3.40
N PHE A 181 6.47 -16.88 4.03
CA PHE A 181 6.55 -17.82 5.16
C PHE A 181 6.40 -19.25 4.67
N GLU A 182 7.48 -20.01 4.56
CA GLU A 182 7.37 -21.43 4.22
C GLU A 182 6.72 -22.22 5.38
N PRO A 183 5.67 -23.02 5.12
CA PRO A 183 5.08 -23.84 6.17
C PRO A 183 6.04 -24.97 6.55
N GLU A 184 6.32 -25.11 7.86
CA GLU A 184 7.01 -26.27 8.43
C GLU A 184 6.17 -27.54 8.18
N LEU A 185 6.40 -28.22 7.08
CA LEU A 185 6.00 -29.62 6.94
C LEU A 185 7.03 -30.44 7.71
N THR A 186 6.60 -30.99 8.84
CA THR A 186 7.26 -32.00 9.67
C THR A 186 8.08 -33.00 8.84
N ASP A 187 9.41 -32.86 8.84
CA ASP A 187 10.38 -33.80 9.46
C ASP A 187 11.82 -33.29 9.20
N VAL A 188 12.61 -33.18 10.26
CA VAL A 188 14.10 -33.25 10.26
C VAL A 188 14.89 -32.14 9.50
N THR A 189 15.39 -31.18 10.29
CA THR A 189 16.71 -30.52 10.16
C THR A 189 17.11 -29.92 8.79
N VAL A 190 16.36 -28.94 8.29
CA VAL A 190 16.93 -27.93 7.38
C VAL A 190 16.41 -26.58 7.85
N GLN A 191 17.31 -25.60 7.98
CA GLN A 191 16.95 -24.25 8.42
C GLN A 191 15.98 -23.64 7.40
N THR A 192 14.74 -23.38 7.83
CA THR A 192 13.68 -22.72 7.06
C THR A 192 14.10 -21.27 6.81
N GLU A 193 14.77 -21.00 5.69
CA GLU A 193 15.18 -19.65 5.32
C GLU A 193 14.00 -18.92 4.67
N ASN A 194 13.39 -17.97 5.40
CA ASN A 194 12.36 -17.10 4.85
C ASN A 194 12.87 -16.38 3.60
N VAL A 195 12.21 -16.57 2.46
CA VAL A 195 12.57 -15.88 1.21
C VAL A 195 12.05 -14.44 1.26
N VAL A 196 12.98 -13.49 1.14
CA VAL A 196 12.70 -12.04 1.16
C VAL A 196 12.98 -11.42 -0.20
N TYR A 197 12.07 -10.58 -0.69
CA TYR A 197 12.25 -9.83 -1.92
C TYR A 197 11.68 -8.42 -1.85
N TRP A 198 12.23 -7.53 -2.68
CA TRP A 198 11.79 -6.16 -2.84
C TRP A 198 11.07 -5.97 -4.17
N ARG A 199 10.02 -5.15 -4.19
CA ARG A 199 9.37 -4.69 -5.41
C ARG A 199 9.40 -3.17 -5.45
N ILE A 200 9.71 -2.63 -6.63
CA ILE A 200 9.65 -1.20 -6.90
C ILE A 200 8.74 -1.03 -8.11
N ALA A 201 7.68 -0.24 -7.97
CA ALA A 201 6.67 -0.15 -9.01
C ALA A 201 6.04 1.22 -9.13
N GLY A 202 5.81 1.61 -10.38
CA GLY A 202 5.01 2.75 -10.78
C GLY A 202 3.67 2.29 -11.34
N GLY A 203 2.63 3.10 -11.23
CA GLY A 203 1.29 2.70 -11.60
C GLY A 203 0.30 3.84 -11.69
N PHE A 204 -0.92 3.49 -12.08
CA PHE A 204 -2.03 4.43 -12.16
C PHE A 204 -3.24 3.91 -11.41
N ASN A 205 -3.92 4.81 -10.69
CA ASN A 205 -5.17 4.55 -10.01
C ASN A 205 -6.29 5.34 -10.70
N PHE A 206 -7.29 4.62 -11.18
CA PHE A 206 -8.49 5.15 -11.78
C PHE A 206 -9.63 5.07 -10.76
N TYR A 207 -10.02 6.21 -10.21
CA TYR A 207 -11.03 6.31 -9.17
C TYR A 207 -12.45 6.49 -9.74
N PHE A 208 -13.44 5.99 -9.01
CA PHE A 208 -14.85 6.17 -9.33
C PHE A 208 -15.74 6.13 -8.08
N GLY A 209 -16.97 6.60 -8.21
CA GLY A 209 -17.97 6.62 -7.13
C GLY A 209 -17.87 7.79 -6.14
N GLY A 210 -16.85 8.66 -6.26
CA GLY A 210 -16.67 9.83 -5.38
C GLY A 210 -17.81 10.86 -5.46
N LYS A 211 -18.26 11.18 -6.68
CA LYS A 211 -19.32 12.18 -6.95
C LYS A 211 -20.62 11.92 -6.17
N LYS A 212 -21.07 10.65 -6.10
CA LYS A 212 -22.28 10.26 -5.35
C LYS A 212 -22.12 10.49 -3.85
N LYS A 213 -20.94 10.19 -3.29
CA LYS A 213 -20.67 10.37 -1.85
C LYS A 213 -20.52 11.85 -1.49
N LYS A 214 -19.88 12.65 -2.35
CA LYS A 214 -19.82 14.12 -2.22
C LYS A 214 -21.21 14.75 -2.17
N ALA A 215 -22.08 14.42 -3.13
CA ALA A 215 -23.45 14.95 -3.17
C ALA A 215 -24.24 14.61 -1.90
N LYS A 216 -24.11 13.39 -1.38
CA LYS A 216 -24.76 12.97 -0.13
C LYS A 216 -24.29 13.79 1.08
N LEU A 217 -22.97 14.05 1.19
CA LEU A 217 -22.40 14.84 2.28
C LEU A 217 -22.83 16.31 2.23
N LEU A 218 -22.84 16.90 1.04
CA LEU A 218 -23.29 18.28 0.84
C LEU A 218 -24.79 18.43 1.14
N ASN A 219 -25.63 17.48 0.72
CA ASN A 219 -27.08 17.53 0.96
C ASN A 219 -27.46 17.34 2.44
N ALA A 220 -26.67 16.56 3.18
CA ALA A 220 -26.85 16.34 4.62
C ALA A 220 -26.46 17.56 5.48
N THR A 221 -25.68 18.50 4.91
CA THR A 221 -25.26 19.71 5.62
C THR A 221 -26.31 20.81 5.42
N SER A 222 -26.91 21.32 6.49
CA SER A 222 -27.80 22.48 6.43
C SER A 222 -26.97 23.74 6.19
N THR A 223 -26.94 24.22 4.95
CA THR A 223 -26.39 25.54 4.62
C THR A 223 -27.36 26.64 5.06
N ILE A 224 -26.83 27.82 5.41
CA ILE A 224 -27.59 28.98 5.89
C ILE A 224 -28.72 29.39 4.92
N ILE A 225 -28.55 29.12 3.62
CA ILE A 225 -29.54 29.36 2.56
C ILE A 225 -30.84 28.55 2.77
N LYS A 226 -30.78 27.38 3.42
CA LYS A 226 -31.99 26.60 3.76
C LYS A 226 -32.69 27.08 5.03
N THR A 227 -31.97 27.73 5.94
CA THR A 227 -32.52 28.17 7.24
C THR A 227 -33.10 29.57 7.22
N ASN A 228 -32.86 30.35 6.16
CA ASN A 228 -33.49 31.66 5.99
C ASN A 228 -34.23 31.73 4.64
N PRO A 229 -35.42 31.12 4.53
CA PRO A 229 -36.27 31.31 3.36
C PRO A 229 -36.60 32.80 3.24
N ILE A 230 -36.34 33.40 2.07
CA ILE A 230 -36.77 34.76 1.76
C ILE A 230 -38.29 34.78 1.83
N PRO A 231 -38.93 35.65 2.63
CA PRO A 231 -40.37 35.81 2.60
C PRO A 231 -40.77 36.17 1.17
N THR A 232 -41.51 35.29 0.50
CA THR A 232 -42.22 35.66 -0.71
C THR A 232 -43.41 36.49 -0.27
N ASP A 233 -43.27 37.81 -0.28
CA ASP A 233 -44.41 38.73 -0.19
C ASP A 233 -45.37 38.41 -1.34
N LYS A 234 -46.61 38.07 -0.99
CA LYS A 234 -47.74 37.88 -1.91
C LYS A 234 -48.63 39.11 -1.85
#